data_AF-A0A969QRH7-F1
#
_entry.id   AF-A0A969QRH7-F1
#
_cell.length_a   1.000
_cell.length_b   1.000
_cell.length_c   1.000
_cell.angle_alpha   90.00
_cell.angle_beta   90.00
_cell.angle_gamma   90.00
#
_symmetry.space_group_name_H-M   'P 1'
#
loop_
_entity.id
_entity.type
_entity.pdbx_description
1 polymer ?
#
loop_
_entity_poly.entity_id
_entity_poly.type
_entity_poly.pdbx_seq_one_letter_code
_entity_poly.pdbx_strand_id
1 'polypeptide(L)'
;MQELRTALIQATKTDPQKSMEIMRQIADVHKEKSQRDREYNLIGTQTKKIQQQVKNQAAQAVAAAPDLGHRDFQYLSNKRFLTDLERAQVEKYTLQQRYGVTVTPELKLKDDKGYYGQLLTHFYLLNHQQYLPQSIYLVWDRDLERPDKVFLPDANHHILKIQGLLALGIINFLDPERQLKITDPDLISLKRISYLCSQHIKRAIGIDMPNYNNGEVSPIAVLNRLLNLLGLKVQPISSGSKKQDKSDIIYQLDRALLNDGRDEIFKVWQKQQSRELLRSA
;
A
#
# COMPACT_ATOMS: atom_id res chain seq x y z
N MET A 1 -36.25 -19.69 10.02
CA MET A 1 -35.28 -20.47 10.84
C MET A 1 -35.56 -20.41 12.34
N GLN A 2 -35.69 -19.22 12.95
CA GLN A 2 -36.10 -19.13 14.36
C GLN A 2 -37.50 -19.73 14.58
N GLU A 3 -38.45 -19.42 13.70
CA GLU A 3 -39.82 -19.94 13.74
C GLU A 3 -39.89 -21.48 13.60
N LEU A 4 -39.10 -22.08 12.71
CA LEU A 4 -39.01 -23.54 12.57
C LEU A 4 -38.38 -24.22 13.79
N ARG A 5 -37.42 -23.55 14.45
CA ARG A 5 -36.81 -24.04 15.69
C ARG A 5 -37.77 -23.97 16.88
N THR A 6 -38.56 -22.90 16.99
CA THR A 6 -39.61 -22.80 18.02
C THR A 6 -40.74 -23.80 17.78
N ALA A 7 -41.13 -24.02 16.51
CA ALA A 7 -42.12 -25.02 16.14
C ALA A 7 -41.63 -26.45 16.43
N LEU A 8 -40.34 -26.75 16.21
CA LEU A 8 -39.73 -28.03 16.57
C LEU A 8 -39.81 -28.29 18.09
N ILE A 9 -39.44 -27.31 18.91
CA ILE A 9 -39.48 -27.41 20.38
C ILE A 9 -40.92 -27.66 20.88
N GLN A 10 -41.92 -27.09 20.23
CA GLN A 10 -43.33 -27.32 20.56
C GLN A 10 -43.79 -28.71 20.10
N ALA A 11 -43.45 -29.13 18.87
CA ALA A 11 -43.84 -30.43 18.32
C ALA A 11 -43.19 -31.61 19.05
N THR A 12 -41.95 -31.47 19.53
CA THR A 12 -41.28 -32.50 20.33
C THR A 12 -42.01 -32.87 21.62
N LYS A 13 -42.91 -32.01 22.11
CA LYS A 13 -43.69 -32.23 23.35
C LYS A 13 -45.06 -32.85 23.11
N THR A 14 -45.57 -32.82 21.88
CA THR A 14 -46.97 -33.15 21.56
C THR A 14 -47.12 -34.23 20.49
N ASP A 15 -46.23 -34.30 19.50
CA ASP A 15 -46.35 -35.25 18.39
C ASP A 15 -44.96 -35.62 17.79
N PRO A 16 -44.52 -36.88 17.92
CA PRO A 16 -43.25 -37.34 17.38
C PRO A 16 -43.18 -37.32 15.84
N GLN A 17 -44.30 -37.51 15.13
CA GLN A 17 -44.31 -37.52 13.66
C GLN A 17 -44.11 -36.11 13.10
N LYS A 18 -44.84 -35.13 13.66
CA LYS A 18 -44.70 -33.71 13.31
C LYS A 18 -43.31 -33.16 13.64
N SER A 19 -42.70 -33.65 14.72
CA SER A 19 -41.30 -33.32 15.06
C SER A 19 -40.31 -33.80 13.99
N MET A 20 -40.44 -35.05 13.51
CA MET A 20 -39.60 -35.57 12.43
C MET A 20 -39.75 -34.79 11.13
N GLU A 21 -40.97 -34.37 10.79
CA GLU A 21 -41.23 -33.55 9.61
C GLU A 21 -40.54 -32.19 9.69
N ILE A 22 -40.65 -31.49 10.84
CA ILE A 22 -39.98 -30.20 11.05
C ILE A 22 -38.45 -30.36 11.04
N MET A 23 -37.91 -31.45 11.60
CA MET A 23 -36.47 -31.74 11.52
C MET A 23 -36.00 -31.90 10.07
N ARG A 24 -36.77 -32.59 9.24
CA ARG A 24 -36.48 -32.74 7.82
C ARG A 24 -36.49 -31.39 7.09
N GLN A 25 -37.50 -30.55 7.35
CA GLN A 25 -37.56 -29.20 6.79
C GLN A 25 -36.37 -28.32 7.20
N ILE A 26 -35.94 -28.40 8.47
CA ILE A 26 -34.74 -27.67 8.95
C ILE A 26 -33.47 -28.16 8.23
N ALA A 27 -33.33 -29.48 8.05
CA ALA A 27 -32.20 -30.07 7.34
C ALA A 27 -32.16 -29.63 5.87
N ASP A 28 -33.31 -29.58 5.19
CA ASP A 28 -33.43 -29.11 3.81
C ASP A 28 -33.06 -27.62 3.69
N VAL A 29 -33.57 -26.76 4.58
CA VAL A 29 -33.23 -25.33 4.61
C VAL A 29 -31.73 -25.11 4.87
N HIS A 30 -31.10 -25.89 5.76
CA HIS A 30 -29.66 -25.84 5.98
C HIS A 30 -28.85 -26.29 4.75
N LYS A 31 -29.32 -27.33 4.05
CA LYS A 31 -28.69 -27.83 2.82
C LYS A 31 -28.77 -26.78 1.70
N GLU A 32 -29.93 -26.18 1.49
CA GLU A 32 -30.13 -25.10 0.52
C GLU A 32 -29.30 -23.87 0.84
N LYS A 33 -29.24 -23.45 2.11
CA LYS A 33 -28.37 -22.35 2.54
C LYS A 33 -26.90 -22.65 2.24
N SER A 34 -26.44 -23.85 2.59
CA SER A 34 -25.06 -24.28 2.31
C SER A 34 -24.73 -24.32 0.82
N GLN A 35 -25.70 -24.74 -0.02
CA GLN A 35 -25.54 -24.71 -1.47
C GLN A 35 -25.45 -23.28 -2.01
N ARG A 36 -26.34 -22.39 -1.57
CA ARG A 36 -26.29 -20.96 -1.93
C ARG A 36 -24.98 -20.30 -1.52
N ASP A 37 -24.47 -20.58 -0.32
CA ASP A 37 -23.19 -20.04 0.15
C ASP A 37 -22.03 -20.53 -0.73
N ARG A 38 -22.05 -21.79 -1.18
CA ARG A 38 -21.04 -22.33 -2.12
C ARG A 38 -21.12 -21.64 -3.49
N GLU A 39 -22.32 -21.44 -4.00
CA GLU A 39 -22.55 -20.80 -5.30
C GLU A 39 -22.15 -19.32 -5.28
N TYR A 40 -22.49 -18.59 -4.21
CA TYR A 40 -22.04 -17.21 -3.98
C TYR A 40 -20.51 -17.12 -3.94
N ASN A 41 -19.87 -18.02 -3.19
CA ASN A 41 -18.41 -18.08 -3.13
C ASN A 41 -17.79 -18.38 -4.50
N LEU A 42 -18.39 -19.30 -5.28
CA LEU A 42 -17.95 -19.62 -6.64
C LEU A 42 -18.03 -18.38 -7.55
N ILE A 43 -19.19 -17.70 -7.58
CA ILE A 43 -19.38 -16.46 -8.35
C ILE A 43 -18.37 -15.40 -7.93
N GLY A 44 -18.12 -15.25 -6.63
CA GLY A 44 -17.11 -14.34 -6.09
C GLY A 44 -15.70 -14.66 -6.59
N THR A 45 -15.31 -15.95 -6.63
CA THR A 45 -14.01 -16.36 -7.17
C THR A 45 -13.91 -16.15 -8.68
N GLN A 46 -14.97 -16.43 -9.44
CA GLN A 46 -15.01 -16.23 -10.89
C GLN A 46 -14.91 -14.75 -11.24
N THR A 47 -15.67 -13.90 -10.55
CA THR A 47 -15.62 -12.43 -10.73
C THR A 47 -14.20 -11.90 -10.50
N LYS A 48 -13.52 -12.35 -9.43
CA LYS A 48 -12.12 -11.96 -9.16
C LYS A 48 -11.17 -12.40 -10.28
N LYS A 49 -11.35 -13.61 -10.83
CA LYS A 49 -10.54 -14.09 -11.96
C LYS A 49 -10.75 -13.23 -13.21
N ILE A 50 -11.99 -12.92 -13.55
CA ILE A 50 -12.33 -12.06 -14.70
C ILE A 50 -11.71 -10.67 -14.51
N GLN A 51 -11.86 -10.06 -13.32
CA GLN A 51 -11.25 -8.77 -13.02
C GLN A 51 -9.72 -8.79 -13.19
N GLN A 52 -9.05 -9.86 -12.75
CA GLN A 52 -7.60 -9.99 -12.92
C GLN A 52 -7.22 -10.17 -14.39
N GLN A 53 -7.98 -10.94 -15.16
CA GLN A 53 -7.76 -11.11 -16.60
C GLN A 53 -7.91 -9.78 -17.34
N VAL A 54 -8.96 -9.01 -17.05
CA VAL A 54 -9.19 -7.68 -17.65
C VAL A 54 -8.04 -6.73 -17.31
N LYS A 55 -7.57 -6.71 -16.06
CA LYS A 55 -6.39 -5.90 -15.66
C LYS A 55 -5.13 -6.30 -16.42
N ASN A 56 -4.88 -7.60 -16.55
CA ASN A 56 -3.71 -8.10 -17.29
C ASN A 56 -3.78 -7.75 -18.78
N GLN A 57 -4.96 -7.89 -19.40
CA GLN A 57 -5.16 -7.51 -20.80
C GLN A 57 -4.98 -6.01 -21.02
N ALA A 58 -5.51 -5.17 -20.14
CA ALA A 58 -5.30 -3.72 -20.20
C ALA A 58 -3.80 -3.38 -20.07
N ALA A 59 -3.09 -4.01 -19.13
CA ALA A 59 -1.66 -3.79 -18.96
C ALA A 59 -0.83 -4.24 -20.19
N GLN A 60 -1.22 -5.35 -20.82
CA GLN A 60 -0.63 -5.81 -22.08
C GLN A 60 -0.89 -4.83 -23.22
N ALA A 61 -2.12 -4.32 -23.34
CA ALA A 61 -2.48 -3.35 -24.36
C ALA A 61 -1.67 -2.04 -24.22
N VAL A 62 -1.49 -1.55 -22.99
CA VAL A 62 -0.66 -0.36 -22.71
C VAL A 62 0.80 -0.61 -23.07
N ALA A 63 1.38 -1.73 -22.66
CA ALA A 63 2.77 -2.05 -22.97
C ALA A 63 3.02 -2.24 -24.47
N ALA A 64 2.08 -2.87 -25.18
CA ALA A 64 2.16 -3.13 -26.62
C ALA A 64 1.76 -1.93 -27.49
N ALA A 65 1.15 -0.88 -26.92
CA ALA A 65 0.75 0.30 -27.67
C ALA A 65 1.97 0.99 -28.33
N PRO A 66 1.81 1.59 -29.51
CA PRO A 66 2.89 2.36 -30.13
C PRO A 66 3.35 3.53 -29.26
N ASP A 67 4.63 3.86 -29.32
CA ASP A 67 5.16 5.03 -28.63
C ASP A 67 4.59 6.32 -29.23
N LEU A 68 4.33 7.29 -28.36
CA LEU A 68 3.67 8.53 -28.71
C LEU A 68 4.68 9.69 -28.65
N GLY A 69 4.65 10.59 -29.63
CA GLY A 69 5.41 11.84 -29.57
C GLY A 69 4.76 12.84 -28.60
N HIS A 70 5.54 13.81 -28.12
CA HIS A 70 5.02 14.84 -27.20
C HIS A 70 3.86 15.66 -27.80
N ARG A 71 3.90 15.97 -29.09
CA ARG A 71 2.83 16.70 -29.78
C ARG A 71 1.54 15.87 -29.87
N ASP A 72 1.68 14.60 -30.25
CA ASP A 72 0.56 13.67 -30.35
C ASP A 72 -0.05 13.41 -28.97
N PHE A 73 0.77 13.37 -27.91
CA PHE A 73 0.31 13.32 -26.53
C PHE A 73 -0.56 14.50 -26.14
N GLN A 74 -0.12 15.72 -26.44
CA GLN A 74 -0.92 16.92 -26.16
C GLN A 74 -2.24 16.91 -26.95
N TYR A 75 -2.19 16.52 -28.22
CA TYR A 75 -3.38 16.42 -29.05
C TYR A 75 -4.39 15.40 -28.49
N LEU A 76 -3.94 14.18 -28.19
CA LEU A 76 -4.80 13.14 -27.63
C LEU A 76 -5.32 13.50 -26.23
N SER A 77 -4.50 14.14 -25.39
CA SER A 77 -4.90 14.56 -24.05
C SER A 77 -6.02 15.62 -24.07
N ASN A 78 -6.08 16.44 -25.11
CA ASN A 78 -7.14 17.45 -25.31
C ASN A 78 -8.37 16.90 -26.03
N LYS A 79 -8.29 15.68 -26.58
CA LYS A 79 -9.39 15.06 -27.32
C LYS A 79 -10.47 14.56 -26.36
N ARG A 80 -11.73 14.97 -26.59
CA ARG A 80 -12.87 14.63 -25.72
C ARG A 80 -13.15 13.13 -25.61
N PHE A 81 -12.94 12.37 -26.69
CA PHE A 81 -13.19 10.93 -26.72
C PHE A 81 -11.99 10.21 -27.33
N LEU A 82 -11.42 9.30 -26.56
CA LEU A 82 -10.29 8.45 -26.97
C LEU A 82 -10.79 7.05 -27.27
N THR A 83 -10.29 6.46 -28.36
CA THR A 83 -10.39 5.02 -28.61
C THR A 83 -9.56 4.23 -27.60
N ASP A 84 -9.80 2.94 -27.46
CA ASP A 84 -9.05 2.12 -26.49
C ASP A 84 -7.54 2.10 -26.78
N LEU A 85 -7.16 2.10 -28.07
CA LEU A 85 -5.76 2.21 -28.49
C LEU A 85 -5.17 3.58 -28.13
N GLU A 86 -5.89 4.68 -28.40
CA GLU A 86 -5.43 6.02 -28.03
C GLU A 86 -5.27 6.18 -26.51
N ARG A 87 -6.19 5.62 -25.70
CA ARG A 87 -6.04 5.58 -24.23
C ARG A 87 -4.78 4.82 -23.83
N ALA A 88 -4.56 3.64 -24.42
CA ALA A 88 -3.38 2.84 -24.14
C ALA A 88 -2.07 3.58 -24.47
N GLN A 89 -2.04 4.34 -25.58
CA GLN A 89 -0.90 5.17 -25.96
C GLN A 89 -0.65 6.33 -24.99
N VAL A 90 -1.70 7.05 -24.59
CA VAL A 90 -1.61 8.15 -23.61
C VAL A 90 -1.12 7.63 -22.25
N GLU A 91 -1.62 6.48 -21.80
CA GLU A 91 -1.16 5.84 -20.58
C GLU A 91 0.30 5.40 -20.68
N LYS A 92 0.70 4.75 -21.78
CA LYS A 92 2.08 4.33 -22.01
C LYS A 92 3.03 5.52 -21.97
N TYR A 93 2.71 6.61 -22.68
CA TYR A 93 3.50 7.83 -22.66
C TYR A 93 3.62 8.40 -21.24
N THR A 94 2.52 8.45 -20.50
CA THR A 94 2.51 8.96 -19.11
C THR A 94 3.45 8.15 -18.22
N LEU A 95 3.43 6.82 -18.34
CA LEU A 95 4.33 5.93 -17.60
C LEU A 95 5.79 6.11 -18.02
N GLN A 96 6.06 6.27 -19.32
CA GLN A 96 7.41 6.56 -19.81
C GLN A 96 7.96 7.86 -19.22
N GLN A 97 7.16 8.92 -19.15
CA GLN A 97 7.58 10.18 -18.53
C GLN A 97 7.82 10.04 -17.02
N ARG A 98 6.96 9.30 -16.31
CA ARG A 98 7.09 9.11 -14.86
C ARG A 98 8.30 8.28 -14.47
N TYR A 99 8.51 7.13 -15.12
CA TYR A 99 9.52 6.16 -14.71
C TYR A 99 10.82 6.25 -15.51
N GLY A 100 10.78 6.82 -16.71
CA GLY A 100 11.95 6.96 -17.58
C GLY A 100 12.54 5.64 -18.08
N VAL A 101 11.80 4.54 -17.96
CA VAL A 101 12.17 3.18 -18.42
C VAL A 101 11.12 2.64 -19.38
N THR A 102 11.45 1.54 -20.06
CA THR A 102 10.51 0.83 -20.95
C THR A 102 9.29 0.35 -20.16
N VAL A 103 8.10 0.65 -20.66
CA VAL A 103 6.84 0.27 -20.03
C VAL A 103 6.55 -1.19 -20.29
N THR A 104 6.57 -2.00 -19.22
CA THR A 104 6.16 -3.41 -19.26
C THR A 104 4.76 -3.59 -18.64
N PRO A 105 4.06 -4.69 -18.95
CA PRO A 105 2.77 -4.99 -18.30
C PRO A 105 2.90 -5.06 -16.77
N GLU A 106 4.01 -5.58 -16.25
CA GLU A 106 4.26 -5.67 -14.82
C GLU A 106 4.41 -4.28 -14.20
N LEU A 107 5.10 -3.35 -14.87
CA LEU A 107 5.23 -1.97 -14.40
C LEU A 107 3.87 -1.27 -14.35
N LYS A 108 3.02 -1.45 -15.36
CA LYS A 108 1.65 -0.91 -15.37
C LYS A 108 0.82 -1.46 -14.21
N LEU A 109 0.84 -2.78 -13.99
CA LEU A 109 0.14 -3.42 -12.86
C LEU A 109 0.65 -2.96 -11.49
N LYS A 110 1.94 -2.61 -11.38
CA LYS A 110 2.52 -2.00 -10.18
C LYS A 110 2.05 -0.54 -10.02
N ASP A 111 2.07 0.25 -11.10
CA ASP A 111 1.63 1.65 -11.09
C ASP A 111 0.18 1.79 -10.62
N ASP A 112 -0.71 0.92 -11.13
CA ASP A 112 -2.12 0.87 -10.73
C ASP A 112 -2.32 0.57 -9.22
N LYS A 113 -1.30 0.04 -8.55
CA LYS A 113 -1.26 -0.21 -7.09
C LYS A 113 -0.58 0.91 -6.30
N GLY A 114 -0.21 2.02 -6.95
CA GLY A 114 0.44 3.17 -6.31
C GLY A 114 1.96 3.09 -6.24
N TYR A 115 2.60 2.25 -7.06
CA TYR A 115 4.05 2.05 -7.05
C TYR A 115 4.86 3.34 -7.27
N TYR A 116 4.39 4.24 -8.14
CA TYR A 116 5.04 5.53 -8.38
C TYR A 116 5.23 6.34 -7.09
N GLY A 117 4.17 6.48 -6.30
CA GLY A 117 4.22 7.25 -5.05
C GLY A 117 5.14 6.60 -4.00
N GLN A 118 5.22 5.27 -4.00
CA GLN A 118 6.13 4.52 -3.14
C GLN A 118 7.59 4.77 -3.51
N LEU A 119 7.91 4.64 -4.80
CA LEU A 119 9.25 4.89 -5.33
C LEU A 119 9.66 6.35 -5.12
N LEU A 120 8.77 7.29 -5.40
CA LEU A 120 9.04 8.73 -5.22
C LEU A 120 9.37 9.05 -3.76
N THR A 121 8.57 8.53 -2.82
CA THR A 121 8.84 8.70 -1.38
C THR A 121 10.20 8.11 -1.00
N HIS A 122 10.52 6.91 -1.50
CA HIS A 122 11.79 6.24 -1.20
C HIS A 122 13.00 6.97 -1.79
N PHE A 123 12.91 7.39 -3.05
CA PHE A 123 13.96 8.14 -3.74
C PHE A 123 14.33 9.43 -3.00
N TYR A 124 13.33 10.25 -2.64
CA TYR A 124 13.59 11.49 -1.93
C TYR A 124 14.03 11.26 -0.48
N LEU A 125 13.58 10.19 0.18
CA LEU A 125 14.05 9.86 1.52
C LEU A 125 15.55 9.51 1.51
N LEU A 126 16.01 8.74 0.53
CA LEU A 126 17.44 8.40 0.37
C LEU A 126 18.29 9.62 0.01
N ASN A 127 17.77 10.52 -0.83
CA ASN A 127 18.51 11.68 -1.34
C ASN A 127 18.08 12.99 -0.64
N HIS A 128 17.57 12.91 0.58
CA HIS A 128 16.94 14.01 1.29
C HIS A 128 17.87 15.23 1.45
N GLN A 129 19.17 15.01 1.65
CA GLN A 129 20.15 16.09 1.78
C GLN A 129 20.35 16.91 0.50
N GLN A 130 20.15 16.29 -0.67
CA GLN A 130 20.38 16.92 -1.97
C GLN A 130 19.15 17.66 -2.48
N TYR A 131 17.95 17.14 -2.21
CA TYR A 131 16.71 17.61 -2.85
C TYR A 131 15.70 18.26 -1.91
N LEU A 132 15.86 18.17 -0.58
CA LEU A 132 15.05 18.98 0.33
C LEU A 132 15.70 20.36 0.49
N PRO A 133 14.99 21.47 0.19
CA PRO A 133 15.54 22.80 0.39
C PRO A 133 15.95 23.02 1.85
N GLN A 134 17.19 23.44 2.06
CA GLN A 134 17.70 23.82 3.38
C GLN A 134 16.84 24.91 4.05
N SER A 135 16.17 25.75 3.23
CA SER A 135 15.28 26.82 3.70
C SER A 135 14.05 26.32 4.45
N ILE A 136 13.62 25.07 4.27
CA ILE A 136 12.43 24.52 4.95
C ILE A 136 12.72 24.25 6.44
N TYR A 137 13.98 23.95 6.80
CA TYR A 137 14.39 23.85 8.20
C TYR A 137 14.25 25.21 8.93
N LEU A 138 14.43 26.33 8.23
CA LEU A 138 14.26 27.67 8.79
C LEU A 138 12.80 28.12 8.91
N VAL A 139 11.90 27.55 8.10
CA VAL A 139 10.46 27.84 8.15
C VAL A 139 9.82 27.23 9.39
N TRP A 140 10.28 26.04 9.81
CA TRP A 140 9.75 25.37 11.01
C TRP A 140 10.06 26.14 12.29
N ASP A 141 11.26 26.71 12.44
CA ASP A 141 11.60 27.56 13.59
C ASP A 141 10.84 28.90 13.55
N ARG A 142 10.63 29.48 12.37
CA ARG A 142 10.02 30.82 12.23
C ARG A 142 8.50 30.83 12.32
N ASP A 143 7.83 29.76 11.88
CA ASP A 143 6.37 29.67 11.87
C ASP A 143 5.80 29.08 13.18
N LEU A 144 6.62 28.48 14.06
CA LEU A 144 6.19 28.12 15.42
C LEU A 144 5.88 29.35 16.30
N GLU A 145 6.51 30.49 15.99
CA GLU A 145 6.35 31.75 16.72
C GLU A 145 5.13 32.59 16.28
N ARG A 146 4.40 32.17 15.23
CA ARG A 146 3.30 32.96 14.64
C ARG A 146 1.99 32.17 14.52
N PRO A 147 1.07 32.29 15.50
CA PRO A 147 -0.17 31.51 15.58
C PRO A 147 -1.24 31.87 14.53
N ASP A 148 -0.98 32.84 13.64
CA ASP A 148 -1.96 33.46 12.76
C ASP A 148 -1.99 32.90 11.32
N LYS A 149 -1.06 32.02 10.93
CA LYS A 149 -1.09 31.34 9.61
C LYS A 149 -1.71 29.95 9.69
N VAL A 150 -3.03 29.90 9.54
CA VAL A 150 -3.84 28.67 9.68
C VAL A 150 -3.73 27.70 8.47
N PHE A 151 -3.09 28.10 7.37
CA PHE A 151 -2.92 27.22 6.20
C PHE A 151 -1.53 27.36 5.54
N LEU A 152 -0.77 26.27 5.54
CA LEU A 152 0.41 26.09 4.69
C LEU A 152 -0.04 25.50 3.33
N PRO A 153 0.50 25.98 2.19
CA PRO A 153 0.08 25.52 0.86
C PRO A 153 0.50 24.07 0.57
N ASP A 154 -0.31 23.43 -0.28
CA ASP A 154 -0.41 21.98 -0.55
C ASP A 154 0.89 21.30 -1.04
N ALA A 155 1.82 22.06 -1.64
CA ALA A 155 3.14 21.54 -2.07
C ALA A 155 4.01 21.02 -0.91
N ASN A 156 3.72 21.47 0.32
CA ASN A 156 4.43 21.04 1.52
C ASN A 156 4.07 19.62 1.97
N HIS A 157 3.00 18.98 1.46
CA HIS A 157 2.58 17.66 1.97
C HIS A 157 3.59 16.55 1.68
N HIS A 158 4.18 16.50 0.47
CA HIS A 158 5.18 15.48 0.16
C HIS A 158 6.50 15.70 0.93
N ILE A 159 6.91 16.95 1.09
CA ILE A 159 8.08 17.32 1.88
C ILE A 159 7.87 17.00 3.36
N LEU A 160 6.72 17.40 3.91
CA LEU A 160 6.30 17.12 5.28
C LEU A 160 6.23 15.62 5.54
N LYS A 161 5.75 14.82 4.58
CA LYS A 161 5.77 13.36 4.64
C LYS A 161 7.20 12.82 4.76
N ILE A 162 8.12 13.29 3.91
CA ILE A 162 9.53 12.85 3.96
C ILE A 162 10.16 13.26 5.31
N GLN A 163 9.94 14.49 5.77
CA GLN A 163 10.43 14.97 7.06
C GLN A 163 9.86 14.18 8.23
N GLY A 164 8.57 13.82 8.19
CA GLY A 164 7.96 12.95 9.18
C GLY A 164 8.63 11.56 9.22
N LEU A 165 8.94 10.98 8.06
CA LEU A 165 9.65 9.70 7.98
C LEU A 165 11.10 9.81 8.48
N LEU A 166 11.79 10.93 8.22
CA LEU A 166 13.12 11.24 8.75
C LEU A 166 13.09 11.37 10.28
N ALA A 167 12.13 12.12 10.82
CA ALA A 167 11.97 12.32 12.27
C ALA A 167 11.63 11.01 13.00
N LEU A 168 10.92 10.09 12.34
CA LEU A 168 10.68 8.73 12.84
C LEU A 168 11.90 7.81 12.71
N GLY A 169 13.00 8.26 12.10
CA GLY A 169 14.22 7.48 11.93
C GLY A 169 14.10 6.34 10.91
N ILE A 170 13.18 6.44 9.94
CA ILE A 170 12.89 5.34 9.00
C ILE A 170 14.12 4.94 8.17
N ILE A 171 15.01 5.88 7.88
CA ILE A 171 16.28 5.63 7.19
C ILE A 171 17.09 4.52 7.88
N ASN A 172 17.09 4.47 9.21
CA ASN A 172 17.89 3.50 9.97
C ASN A 172 17.41 2.05 9.76
N PHE A 173 16.21 1.84 9.22
CA PHE A 173 15.63 0.53 8.92
C PHE A 173 15.72 0.16 7.43
N LEU A 174 16.33 1.01 6.59
CA LEU A 174 16.47 0.76 5.15
C LEU A 174 17.73 -0.03 4.79
N ASP A 175 18.63 -0.24 5.75
CA ASP A 175 19.80 -1.10 5.56
C ASP A 175 19.35 -2.57 5.34
N PRO A 176 19.60 -3.16 4.15
CA PRO A 176 19.20 -4.53 3.85
C PRO A 176 19.85 -5.56 4.76
N GLU A 177 21.05 -5.29 5.31
CA GLU A 177 21.80 -6.24 6.14
C GLU A 177 21.45 -6.14 7.63
N ARG A 178 20.68 -5.12 8.01
CA ARG A 178 20.25 -4.93 9.40
C ARG A 178 19.28 -6.03 9.83
N GLN A 179 19.63 -6.69 10.93
CA GLN A 179 18.80 -7.68 11.59
C GLN A 179 18.05 -7.05 12.77
N LEU A 180 16.73 -7.21 12.78
CA LEU A 180 15.85 -6.60 13.79
C LEU A 180 15.24 -7.68 14.68
N LYS A 181 15.23 -7.43 16.00
CA LYS A 181 14.45 -8.21 16.97
C LYS A 181 13.30 -7.37 17.50
N ILE A 182 12.26 -7.99 18.04
CA ILE A 182 11.14 -7.23 18.63
C ILE A 182 11.60 -6.33 19.79
N THR A 183 12.67 -6.75 20.49
CA THR A 183 13.30 -6.03 21.60
C THR A 183 14.34 -4.99 21.15
N ASP A 184 14.52 -4.77 19.84
CA ASP A 184 15.44 -3.76 19.32
C ASP A 184 15.04 -2.36 19.86
N PRO A 185 15.99 -1.60 20.44
CA PRO A 185 15.71 -0.30 21.04
C PRO A 185 15.13 0.71 20.05
N ASP A 186 15.55 0.68 18.78
CA ASP A 186 15.03 1.58 17.76
C ASP A 186 13.58 1.24 17.43
N LEU A 187 13.22 -0.05 17.40
CA LEU A 187 11.84 -0.49 17.18
C LEU A 187 10.93 -0.11 18.35
N ILE A 188 11.42 -0.26 19.59
CA ILE A 188 10.69 0.15 20.79
C ILE A 188 10.47 1.67 20.78
N SER A 189 11.51 2.44 20.44
CA SER A 189 11.43 3.88 20.31
C SER A 189 10.43 4.31 19.22
N LEU A 190 10.52 3.70 18.04
CA LEU A 190 9.60 3.94 16.93
C LEU A 190 8.15 3.68 17.34
N LYS A 191 7.88 2.55 18.03
CA LYS A 191 6.53 2.23 18.53
C LYS A 191 6.04 3.29 19.51
N ARG A 192 6.89 3.74 20.45
CA ARG A 192 6.55 4.74 21.45
C ARG A 192 6.23 6.10 20.80
N ILE A 193 7.09 6.59 19.91
CA ILE A 193 6.89 7.84 19.19
C ILE A 193 5.61 7.75 18.34
N SER A 194 5.40 6.62 17.66
CA SER A 194 4.21 6.39 16.83
C SER A 194 2.91 6.43 17.62
N TYR A 195 2.92 5.96 18.87
CA TYR A 195 1.79 6.04 19.77
C TYR A 195 1.52 7.49 20.20
N LEU A 196 2.55 8.16 20.74
CA LEU A 196 2.43 9.52 21.27
C LEU A 196 2.06 10.56 20.20
N CYS A 197 2.61 10.41 18.99
CA CYS A 197 2.46 11.36 17.90
C CYS A 197 1.52 10.86 16.79
N SER A 198 0.63 9.91 17.07
CA SER A 198 -0.24 9.26 16.07
C SER A 198 -1.07 10.25 15.23
N GLN A 199 -1.61 11.30 15.83
CA GLN A 199 -2.36 12.35 15.12
C GLN A 199 -1.46 13.18 14.18
N HIS A 200 -0.24 13.50 14.63
CA HIS A 200 0.75 14.20 13.81
C HIS A 200 1.20 13.33 12.63
N ILE A 201 1.39 12.02 12.85
CA ILE A 201 1.70 11.06 11.79
C ILE A 201 0.58 11.02 10.75
N LYS A 202 -0.69 10.97 11.18
CA LYS A 202 -1.82 11.03 10.26
C LYS A 202 -1.81 12.29 9.40
N ARG A 203 -1.57 13.45 10.02
CA ARG A 203 -1.54 14.75 9.34
C ARG A 203 -0.35 14.91 8.39
N ALA A 204 0.85 14.49 8.82
CA ALA A 204 2.09 14.70 8.09
C ALA A 204 2.35 13.62 7.03
N ILE A 205 2.10 12.37 7.37
CA ILE A 205 2.47 11.21 6.54
C ILE A 205 1.25 10.63 5.79
N GLY A 206 0.04 10.90 6.28
CA GLY A 206 -1.20 10.45 5.65
C GLY A 206 -1.61 9.02 5.99
N ILE A 207 -1.06 8.43 7.06
CA ILE A 207 -1.44 7.09 7.52
C ILE A 207 -1.98 7.10 8.94
N ASP A 208 -2.98 6.27 9.20
CA ASP A 208 -3.39 5.94 10.55
C ASP A 208 -2.41 4.93 11.16
N MET A 209 -2.04 5.14 12.43
CA MET A 209 -1.27 4.13 13.17
C MET A 209 -2.19 3.01 13.68
N PRO A 210 -1.66 1.83 14.02
CA PRO A 210 -2.48 0.76 14.60
C PRO A 210 -3.24 1.26 15.83
N ASN A 211 -4.45 0.73 16.07
CA ASN A 211 -5.19 1.08 17.28
C ASN A 211 -4.54 0.42 18.50
N TYR A 212 -3.92 1.23 19.35
CA TYR A 212 -3.25 0.76 20.56
C TYR A 212 -4.21 0.41 21.71
N ASN A 213 -5.51 0.75 21.59
CA ASN A 213 -6.50 0.48 22.64
C ASN A 213 -7.04 -0.96 22.61
N ASN A 214 -6.89 -1.67 21.49
CA ASN A 214 -7.51 -2.99 21.26
C ASN A 214 -6.55 -4.17 21.54
N GLY A 215 -5.40 -3.93 22.18
CA GLY A 215 -4.41 -4.95 22.55
C GLY A 215 -2.97 -4.54 22.29
N GLU A 216 -2.03 -5.46 22.49
CA GLU A 216 -0.60 -5.21 22.25
C GLU A 216 -0.27 -5.09 20.75
N VAL A 217 0.06 -3.87 20.32
CA VAL A 217 0.58 -3.62 18.96
C VAL A 217 2.05 -4.03 18.88
N SER A 218 2.38 -4.90 17.92
CA SER A 218 3.77 -5.28 17.64
C SER A 218 4.56 -4.10 17.04
N PRO A 219 5.79 -3.82 17.52
CA PRO A 219 6.68 -2.82 16.90
C PRO A 219 6.93 -3.09 15.41
N ILE A 220 7.01 -4.36 15.01
CA ILE A 220 7.18 -4.77 13.61
C ILE A 220 5.97 -4.39 12.76
N ALA A 221 4.76 -4.45 13.32
CA ALA A 221 3.55 -4.03 12.60
C ALA A 221 3.54 -2.52 12.35
N VAL A 222 4.02 -1.73 13.32
CA VAL A 222 4.24 -0.30 13.19
C VAL A 222 5.26 0.00 12.09
N LEU A 223 6.44 -0.65 12.14
CA LEU A 223 7.48 -0.48 11.13
C LEU A 223 6.98 -0.84 9.73
N ASN A 224 6.34 -2.01 9.56
CA ASN A 224 5.81 -2.43 8.26
C ASN A 224 4.76 -1.46 7.71
N ARG A 225 3.97 -0.80 8.56
CA ARG A 225 3.00 0.19 8.10
C ARG A 225 3.68 1.41 7.48
N LEU A 226 4.83 1.81 8.04
CA LEU A 226 5.65 2.90 7.51
C LEU A 226 6.44 2.46 6.27
N LEU A 227 7.05 1.26 6.28
CA LEU A 227 7.79 0.74 5.13
C LEU A 227 6.89 0.48 3.90
N ASN A 228 5.61 0.17 4.10
CA ASN A 228 4.64 0.03 3.01
C ASN A 228 4.48 1.33 2.20
N LEU A 229 4.77 2.50 2.78
CA LEU A 229 4.80 3.77 2.06
C LEU A 229 5.95 3.87 1.06
N LEU A 230 6.95 3.01 1.20
CA LEU A 230 8.12 2.88 0.32
C LEU A 230 8.00 1.63 -0.57
N GLY A 231 6.89 0.88 -0.48
CA GLY A 231 6.74 -0.41 -1.14
C GLY A 231 7.72 -1.46 -0.60
N LEU A 232 8.07 -1.37 0.69
CA LEU A 232 8.98 -2.27 1.39
C LEU A 232 8.27 -2.92 2.59
N LYS A 233 8.83 -4.02 3.09
CA LYS A 233 8.42 -4.66 4.34
C LYS A 233 9.60 -5.43 4.93
N VAL A 234 9.56 -5.69 6.23
CA VAL A 234 10.43 -6.67 6.87
C VAL A 234 9.74 -8.03 6.94
N GLN A 235 10.50 -9.10 6.76
CA GLN A 235 10.06 -10.48 6.89
C GLN A 235 10.93 -11.24 7.89
N PRO A 236 10.36 -12.23 8.60
CA PRO A 236 11.15 -13.09 9.47
C PRO A 236 12.14 -13.89 8.63
N ILE A 237 13.41 -13.88 9.03
CA ILE A 237 14.41 -14.83 8.50
C ILE A 237 13.99 -16.20 9.04
N SER A 238 13.67 -17.14 8.17
CA SER A 238 13.15 -18.45 8.58
C SER A 238 14.13 -19.15 9.52
N SER A 239 13.86 -19.11 10.82
CA SER A 239 14.47 -20.00 11.81
C SER A 239 13.71 -21.31 11.78
N GLY A 240 14.38 -22.43 11.49
CA GLY A 240 13.80 -23.76 11.31
C GLY A 240 13.16 -24.38 12.57
N SER A 241 12.89 -23.61 13.63
CA SER A 241 12.49 -24.14 14.93
C SER A 241 11.01 -23.83 15.23
N LYS A 242 10.16 -24.86 15.15
CA LYS A 242 8.70 -24.81 15.35
C LYS A 242 8.21 -24.44 16.77
N LYS A 243 9.10 -23.96 17.67
CA LYS A 243 8.81 -23.59 19.06
C LYS A 243 9.74 -22.45 19.55
N GLN A 244 9.93 -21.40 18.77
CA GLN A 244 10.59 -20.19 19.29
C GLN A 244 9.55 -19.19 19.80
N ASP A 245 9.87 -18.57 20.94
CA ASP A 245 9.13 -17.43 21.44
C ASP A 245 9.18 -16.29 20.41
N LYS A 246 8.11 -15.50 20.29
CA LYS A 246 8.00 -14.44 19.26
C LYS A 246 9.12 -13.39 19.40
N SER A 247 9.64 -13.23 20.61
CA SER A 247 10.74 -12.32 20.98
C SER A 247 12.07 -12.64 20.28
N ASP A 248 12.33 -13.92 19.97
CA ASP A 248 13.59 -14.38 19.36
C ASP A 248 13.58 -14.38 17.83
N ILE A 249 12.44 -14.05 17.21
CA ILE A 249 12.33 -14.00 15.75
C ILE A 249 13.14 -12.80 15.23
N ILE A 250 14.07 -13.09 14.32
CA ILE A 250 14.87 -12.08 13.62
C ILE A 250 14.15 -11.69 12.33
N TYR A 251 13.97 -10.39 12.14
CA TYR A 251 13.37 -9.78 10.97
C TYR A 251 14.42 -9.07 10.12
N GLN A 252 14.27 -9.10 8.81
CA GLN A 252 15.12 -8.39 7.85
C GLN A 252 14.26 -7.82 6.72
N LEU A 253 14.76 -6.77 6.06
CA LEU A 253 14.10 -6.17 4.91
C LEU A 253 13.94 -7.21 3.78
N ASP A 254 12.76 -7.25 3.15
CA ASP A 254 12.50 -8.16 2.05
C ASP A 254 13.34 -7.80 0.83
N ARG A 255 14.38 -8.61 0.56
CA ARG A 255 15.28 -8.43 -0.58
C ARG A 255 14.54 -8.46 -1.92
N ALA A 256 13.44 -9.20 -2.03
CA ALA A 256 12.66 -9.25 -3.26
C ALA A 256 11.94 -7.92 -3.56
N LEU A 257 11.55 -7.17 -2.51
CA LEU A 257 10.96 -5.84 -2.67
C LEU A 257 11.99 -4.76 -2.94
N LEU A 258 13.21 -4.91 -2.40
CA LEU A 258 14.32 -4.02 -2.72
C LEU A 258 14.75 -4.17 -4.18
N ASN A 259 14.89 -5.41 -4.65
CA ASN A 259 15.38 -5.74 -5.99
C ASN A 259 14.25 -5.85 -7.01
N ASP A 260 13.23 -4.99 -6.90
CA ASP A 260 12.02 -5.05 -7.74
C ASP A 260 12.12 -4.21 -9.04
N GLY A 261 13.33 -3.71 -9.35
CA GLY A 261 13.63 -2.84 -10.49
C GLY A 261 13.73 -1.35 -10.14
N ARG A 262 13.44 -0.96 -8.89
CA ARG A 262 13.50 0.45 -8.45
C ARG A 262 14.85 1.13 -8.64
N ASP A 263 15.95 0.39 -8.53
CA ASP A 263 17.30 0.96 -8.66
C ASP A 263 17.57 1.51 -10.07
N GLU A 264 17.04 0.88 -11.11
CA GLU A 264 17.15 1.36 -12.48
C GLU A 264 16.39 2.67 -12.66
N ILE A 265 15.18 2.73 -12.11
CA ILE A 265 14.33 3.94 -12.12
C ILE A 265 15.03 5.08 -11.35
N PHE A 266 15.60 4.79 -10.18
CA PHE A 266 16.32 5.78 -9.38
C PHE A 266 17.54 6.36 -10.10
N LYS A 267 18.29 5.53 -10.85
CA LYS A 267 19.40 6.01 -11.68
C LYS A 267 18.93 6.97 -12.78
N VAL A 268 17.76 6.71 -13.38
CA VAL A 268 17.19 7.60 -14.40
C VAL A 268 16.75 8.91 -13.77
N TRP A 269 16.01 8.87 -12.66
CA TRP A 269 15.56 10.07 -11.94
C TRP A 269 16.73 10.92 -11.45
N GLN A 270 17.78 10.31 -10.89
CA GLN A 270 18.96 11.05 -10.46
C GLN A 270 19.64 11.79 -11.62
N LYS A 271 19.74 11.17 -12.81
CA LYS A 271 20.28 11.83 -14.02
C LYS A 271 19.39 12.98 -14.50
N GLN A 272 18.07 12.81 -14.45
CA GLN A 272 17.11 13.86 -14.84
C GLN A 272 17.23 15.06 -13.89
N GLN A 273 17.17 14.82 -12.58
CA GLN A 273 17.28 15.85 -11.55
C GLN A 273 18.62 16.58 -11.60
N SER A 274 19.73 15.85 -11.79
CA SER A 274 21.06 16.48 -11.93
C SER A 274 21.13 17.42 -13.15
N ARG A 275 20.49 17.05 -14.27
CA ARG A 275 20.41 17.91 -15.47
C ARG A 275 19.54 19.13 -15.25
N GLU A 276 18.43 19.00 -14.52
CA GLU A 276 17.56 20.12 -14.15
C GLU A 276 18.29 21.11 -13.24
N LEU A 277 18.99 20.61 -12.21
CA LEU A 277 19.81 21.42 -11.31
C LEU A 277 20.90 22.20 -12.06
N LEU A 278 21.62 21.54 -12.99
CA LEU A 278 22.64 22.19 -13.83
C LEU A 278 22.08 23.22 -14.81
N ARG A 279 20.79 23.14 -15.17
CA ARG A 279 20.12 24.14 -16.02
C ARG A 279 19.59 25.32 -15.23
N SER A 280 19.37 25.14 -13.92
CA SER A 280 18.87 26.18 -13.01
C SER A 280 19.96 26.94 -12.26
N ALA A 281 21.21 26.48 -12.33
CA ALA A 281 22.40 27.13 -11.77
C ALA A 281 23.11 27.99 -12.83
#